data_AF-A0A9D5ZB24-F1
#
_entry.id   AF-A0A9D5ZB24-F1
#
_cell.length_a   1.000
_cell.length_b   1.000
_cell.length_c   1.000
_cell.angle_alpha   90.00
_cell.angle_beta   90.00
_cell.angle_gamma   90.00
#
_symmetry.space_group_name_H-M   'P 1'
#
loop_
_entity.id
_entity.type
_entity.pdbx_description
1 polymer ?
#
loop_
_entity_poly.entity_id
_entity_poly.type
_entity_poly.pdbx_seq_one_letter_code
_entity_poly.pdbx_strand_id
1 'polypeptide(L)'
;MLRNEKGFTLVELMVVVAIIAILAAIGIPKMTSFIKTAATAEAVTQMGNIGKAIRGYIDSHPTATPSELKTALEGKVLATGTTDSTSLSTLIPTLTIASNAKFAYKVRSIVITSNRTATFCLQATEGSTFAGDATVASVYFSETVPTGANATIWEGQIFRAGYIDGVTALTSAGDCPTATGTQG
;
A
#
# COMPACT_ATOMS: atom_id res chain seq x y z
N MET A 1 -56.76 -21.89 28.25
CA MET A 1 -55.66 -22.43 27.42
C MET A 1 -54.35 -22.06 28.09
N LEU A 2 -53.72 -22.97 28.82
CA LEU A 2 -52.44 -22.73 29.49
C LEU A 2 -51.32 -23.04 28.50
N ARG A 3 -50.60 -22.00 28.09
CA ARG A 3 -49.42 -22.11 27.24
C ARG A 3 -48.30 -22.78 28.03
N ASN A 4 -47.82 -23.91 27.52
CA ASN A 4 -46.71 -24.66 28.08
C ASN A 4 -45.40 -24.00 27.66
N GLU A 5 -45.05 -22.89 28.31
CA GLU A 5 -43.81 -22.15 28.06
C GLU A 5 -42.63 -22.94 28.64
N LYS A 6 -42.00 -23.78 27.80
CA LYS A 6 -40.76 -24.47 28.14
C LYS A 6 -39.63 -23.44 28.19
N GLY A 7 -39.25 -23.04 29.40
CA GLY A 7 -38.06 -22.20 29.63
C GLY A 7 -36.77 -22.96 29.31
N PHE A 8 -35.79 -22.24 28.78
CA PHE A 8 -34.44 -22.74 28.49
C PHE A 8 -33.76 -23.18 29.80
N THR A 9 -33.09 -24.33 29.81
CA THR A 9 -32.35 -24.76 31.00
C THR A 9 -31.02 -24.00 31.13
N LEU A 10 -30.60 -23.69 32.36
CA LEU A 10 -29.31 -23.02 32.61
C LEU A 10 -28.14 -23.88 32.09
N VAL A 11 -28.29 -25.20 32.13
CA VAL A 11 -27.32 -26.17 31.60
C VAL A 11 -27.24 -26.11 30.08
N GLU A 12 -28.37 -26.03 29.35
CA GLU A 12 -28.34 -25.84 27.89
C GLU A 12 -27.58 -24.58 27.52
N LEU A 13 -27.83 -23.49 28.25
CA LEU A 13 -27.17 -22.23 27.96
C LEU A 13 -25.67 -22.32 28.23
N MET A 14 -25.24 -22.95 29.32
CA MET A 14 -23.81 -23.16 29.63
C MET A 14 -23.06 -23.95 28.55
N VAL A 15 -23.66 -25.03 28.04
CA VAL A 15 -23.04 -25.85 26.98
C VAL A 15 -22.92 -25.05 25.68
N VAL A 16 -23.92 -24.23 25.34
CA VAL A 16 -23.88 -23.37 24.15
C VAL A 16 -22.74 -22.36 24.23
N VAL A 17 -22.57 -21.68 25.37
CA VAL A 17 -21.46 -20.70 25.51
C VAL A 17 -20.10 -21.40 25.48
N ALA A 18 -19.99 -22.60 26.05
CA ALA A 18 -18.76 -23.40 26.01
C ALA A 18 -18.37 -23.79 24.57
N ILE A 19 -19.33 -24.21 23.75
CA ILE A 19 -19.08 -24.53 22.33
C ILE A 19 -18.70 -23.26 21.55
N ILE A 20 -19.40 -22.14 21.75
CA ILE A 20 -19.06 -20.86 21.10
C ILE A 20 -17.65 -20.40 21.48
N ALA A 21 -17.23 -20.58 22.74
CA ALA A 21 -15.88 -20.22 23.19
C ALA A 21 -14.79 -21.01 22.46
N ILE A 22 -14.98 -22.32 22.25
CA ILE A 22 -14.04 -23.17 21.51
C ILE A 22 -13.98 -22.75 20.03
N LEU A 23 -15.13 -22.51 19.40
CA LEU A 23 -15.19 -22.07 18.00
C LEU A 23 -14.54 -20.70 17.81
N ALA A 24 -14.79 -19.76 18.73
CA ALA A 24 -14.21 -18.43 18.68
C ALA A 24 -12.68 -18.47 18.83
N ALA A 25 -12.15 -19.32 19.73
CA ALA A 25 -10.71 -19.45 19.97
C ALA A 25 -9.93 -19.88 18.70
N ILE A 26 -10.51 -20.75 17.86
CA ILE A 26 -9.88 -21.20 16.61
C ILE A 26 -10.21 -20.26 15.44
N GLY A 27 -11.41 -19.68 15.43
CA GLY A 27 -11.91 -18.86 14.32
C GLY A 27 -11.33 -17.45 14.26
N ILE A 28 -11.19 -16.76 15.40
CA ILE A 28 -10.69 -15.38 15.47
C ILE A 28 -9.27 -15.23 14.87
N PRO A 29 -8.25 -16.03 15.25
CA PRO A 29 -6.90 -15.83 14.73
C PRO A 29 -6.80 -16.06 13.21
N LYS A 30 -7.63 -16.95 12.65
CA LYS A 30 -7.68 -17.15 11.19
C LYS A 30 -8.31 -15.95 10.49
N MET A 31 -9.40 -15.43 11.02
CA MET A 31 -10.11 -14.28 10.44
C MET A 31 -9.23 -13.02 10.36
N THR A 32 -8.43 -12.74 11.40
CA THR A 32 -7.57 -11.54 11.40
C THR A 32 -6.48 -11.59 10.31
N SER A 33 -5.91 -12.77 10.04
CA SER A 33 -4.94 -12.95 8.94
C SER A 33 -5.58 -12.71 7.57
N PHE A 34 -6.77 -13.27 7.32
CA PHE A 34 -7.50 -13.05 6.06
C PHE A 34 -7.82 -11.57 5.81
N ILE A 35 -8.27 -10.84 6.85
CA ILE A 35 -8.57 -9.41 6.73
C ILE A 35 -7.30 -8.60 6.41
N LYS A 36 -6.15 -8.95 7.02
CA LYS A 36 -4.87 -8.32 6.71
C LYS A 36 -4.44 -8.59 5.27
N THR A 37 -4.51 -9.83 4.80
CA THR A 37 -4.18 -10.16 3.40
C THR A 37 -5.11 -9.47 2.39
N ALA A 38 -6.40 -9.36 2.72
CA ALA A 38 -7.34 -8.62 1.88
C ALA A 38 -7.01 -7.12 1.82
N ALA A 39 -6.66 -6.53 2.96
CA ALA A 39 -6.25 -5.13 3.04
C ALA A 39 -4.94 -4.85 2.27
N THR A 40 -3.97 -5.76 2.33
CA THR A 40 -2.72 -5.60 1.56
C THR A 40 -2.94 -5.76 0.06
N ALA A 41 -3.83 -6.66 -0.37
CA ALA A 41 -4.21 -6.78 -1.78
C ALA A 41 -4.87 -5.50 -2.32
N GLU A 42 -5.70 -4.84 -1.51
CA GLU A 42 -6.29 -3.54 -1.82
C GLU A 42 -5.19 -2.47 -1.97
N ALA A 43 -4.24 -2.41 -1.02
CA ALA A 43 -3.12 -1.48 -1.08
C ALA A 43 -2.28 -1.65 -2.36
N VAL A 44 -1.95 -2.88 -2.75
CA VAL A 44 -1.21 -3.17 -3.99
C VAL A 44 -1.97 -2.69 -5.22
N THR A 45 -3.28 -2.89 -5.26
CA THR A 45 -4.13 -2.43 -6.37
C THR A 45 -4.09 -0.90 -6.49
N GLN A 46 -4.19 -0.20 -5.37
CA GLN A 46 -4.10 1.27 -5.34
C GLN A 46 -2.71 1.78 -5.72
N MET A 47 -1.64 1.11 -5.26
CA MET A 47 -0.27 1.44 -5.68
C MET A 47 -0.09 1.32 -7.20
N GLY A 48 -0.69 0.29 -7.82
CA GLY A 48 -0.70 0.16 -9.27
C GLY A 48 -1.41 1.32 -9.98
N ASN A 49 -2.52 1.82 -9.41
CA ASN A 49 -3.22 3.00 -9.94
C ASN A 49 -2.39 4.27 -9.79
N ILE A 50 -1.72 4.46 -8.64
CA ILE A 50 -0.80 5.59 -8.40
C ILE A 50 0.38 5.53 -9.37
N GLY A 51 0.97 4.34 -9.57
CA GLY A 51 2.06 4.13 -10.53
C GLY A 51 1.65 4.55 -11.95
N LYS A 52 0.49 4.09 -12.44
CA LYS A 52 -0.05 4.51 -13.74
C LYS A 52 -0.23 6.02 -13.86
N ALA A 53 -0.72 6.66 -12.80
CA ALA A 53 -0.92 8.10 -12.80
C ALA A 53 0.41 8.87 -12.80
N ILE A 54 1.43 8.38 -12.09
CA ILE A 54 2.80 8.91 -12.15
C ILE A 54 3.38 8.75 -13.56
N ARG A 55 3.18 7.60 -14.22
CA ARG A 55 3.56 7.44 -15.64
C ARG A 55 2.92 8.50 -16.52
N GLY A 56 1.60 8.69 -16.41
CA GLY A 56 0.89 9.71 -17.18
C GLY A 56 1.41 11.13 -16.92
N TYR A 57 1.79 11.44 -15.68
CA TYR A 57 2.46 12.69 -15.35
C TYR A 57 3.80 12.83 -16.08
N ILE A 58 4.64 11.79 -16.06
CA ILE A 58 5.93 11.78 -16.77
C ILE A 58 5.74 11.94 -18.28
N ASP A 59 4.79 11.22 -18.87
CA ASP A 59 4.47 11.30 -20.31
C ASP A 59 3.98 12.69 -20.72
N SER A 60 3.25 13.39 -19.83
CA SER A 60 2.82 14.77 -20.06
C SER A 60 3.93 15.81 -19.94
N HIS A 61 5.12 15.42 -19.46
CA HIS A 61 6.29 16.29 -19.31
C HIS A 61 7.48 15.78 -20.15
N PRO A 62 7.36 15.70 -21.49
CA PRO A 62 8.36 15.06 -22.35
C PRO A 62 9.72 15.78 -22.38
N THR A 63 9.76 17.05 -21.99
CA THR A 63 10.98 17.87 -21.93
C THR A 63 11.63 17.87 -20.55
N ALA A 64 10.94 17.36 -19.52
CA ALA A 64 11.50 17.33 -18.18
C ALA A 64 12.69 16.37 -18.10
N THR A 65 13.75 16.83 -17.49
CA THR A 65 14.91 16.01 -17.18
C THR A 65 14.55 15.02 -16.07
N PRO A 66 15.25 13.88 -15.99
CA PRO A 66 15.03 12.93 -14.90
C PRO A 66 15.23 13.56 -13.52
N SER A 67 16.14 14.54 -13.39
CA SER A 67 16.36 15.27 -12.13
C SER A 67 15.16 16.13 -11.74
N GLU A 68 14.50 16.80 -12.70
CA GLU A 68 13.31 17.61 -12.44
C GLU A 68 12.14 16.73 -12.02
N LEU A 69 11.96 15.58 -12.68
CA LEU A 69 10.95 14.59 -12.30
C LEU A 69 11.20 14.03 -10.90
N LYS A 70 12.46 13.74 -10.57
CA LYS A 70 12.87 13.34 -9.22
C LYS A 70 12.46 14.39 -8.19
N THR A 71 12.85 15.64 -8.39
CA THR A 71 12.51 16.74 -7.47
C THR A 71 10.99 16.96 -7.35
N ALA A 72 10.23 16.77 -8.42
CA ALA A 72 8.78 16.95 -8.39
C ALA A 72 8.08 15.84 -7.60
N LEU A 73 8.44 14.57 -7.83
CA LEU A 73 7.67 13.43 -7.34
C LEU A 73 8.21 12.85 -6.03
N GLU A 74 9.52 12.89 -5.80
CA GLU A 74 10.13 12.27 -4.62
C GLU A 74 9.64 12.92 -3.32
N GLY A 75 9.32 12.09 -2.33
CA GLY A 75 8.78 12.53 -1.05
C GLY A 75 7.30 12.93 -1.08
N LYS A 76 6.64 12.95 -2.25
CA LYS A 76 5.21 13.25 -2.32
C LYS A 76 4.38 12.16 -1.67
N VAL A 77 3.32 12.59 -0.99
CA VAL A 77 2.45 11.77 -0.16
C VAL A 77 1.02 11.85 -0.66
N LEU A 78 0.35 10.72 -0.73
CA LEU A 78 -1.08 10.61 -0.91
C LEU A 78 -1.65 9.96 0.35
N ALA A 79 -2.28 10.77 1.20
CA ALA A 79 -2.88 10.33 2.45
C ALA A 79 -4.11 11.17 2.79
N THR A 80 -4.93 10.70 3.73
CA THR A 80 -6.11 11.46 4.17
C THR A 80 -5.67 12.76 4.84
N GLY A 81 -6.34 13.87 4.52
CA GLY A 81 -6.05 15.17 5.12
C GLY A 81 -4.73 15.82 4.70
N THR A 82 -3.98 15.25 3.75
CA THR A 82 -2.80 15.94 3.20
C THR A 82 -3.26 16.93 2.13
N THR A 83 -3.10 18.22 2.42
CA THR A 83 -3.49 19.32 1.51
C THR A 83 -2.33 20.25 1.16
N ASP A 84 -1.14 19.97 1.68
CA ASP A 84 0.03 20.84 1.53
C ASP A 84 0.81 20.53 0.25
N SER A 85 1.90 21.28 0.02
CA SER A 85 2.80 21.09 -1.12
C SER A 85 3.42 19.70 -1.21
N THR A 86 3.39 18.91 -0.13
CA THR A 86 3.83 17.51 -0.10
C THR A 86 2.81 16.55 -0.69
N SER A 87 1.56 16.99 -0.94
CA SER A 87 0.51 16.11 -1.44
C SER A 87 0.72 15.77 -2.91
N LEU A 88 0.67 14.48 -3.25
CA LEU A 88 0.77 14.01 -4.63
C LEU A 88 -0.40 14.50 -5.50
N SER A 89 -1.56 14.76 -4.89
CA SER A 89 -2.73 15.35 -5.53
C SER A 89 -2.50 16.77 -6.06
N THR A 90 -1.48 17.49 -5.58
CA THR A 90 -1.14 18.83 -6.14
C THR A 90 -0.53 18.73 -7.53
N LEU A 91 0.18 17.64 -7.83
CA LEU A 91 0.78 17.39 -9.15
C LEU A 91 -0.15 16.57 -10.04
N ILE A 92 -0.88 15.63 -9.44
CA ILE A 92 -1.74 14.70 -10.14
C ILE A 92 -3.14 14.78 -9.51
N PRO A 93 -3.98 15.74 -9.91
CA PRO A 93 -5.25 16.05 -9.23
C PRO A 93 -6.30 14.94 -9.35
N THR A 94 -6.12 14.01 -10.30
CA THR A 94 -6.98 12.82 -10.44
C THR A 94 -6.75 11.79 -9.32
N LEU A 95 -5.61 11.85 -8.63
CA LEU A 95 -5.35 11.01 -7.48
C LEU A 95 -5.97 11.63 -6.23
N THR A 96 -7.04 11.01 -5.74
CA THR A 96 -7.65 11.33 -4.45
C THR A 96 -7.77 10.06 -3.62
N ILE A 97 -7.75 10.22 -2.30
CA ILE A 97 -7.91 9.13 -1.34
C ILE A 97 -9.19 9.37 -0.56
N ALA A 98 -10.01 8.33 -0.40
CA ALA A 98 -11.20 8.39 0.42
C ALA A 98 -10.83 8.66 1.89
N SER A 99 -11.65 9.42 2.60
CA SER A 99 -11.40 9.79 4.00
C SER A 99 -11.29 8.60 4.97
N ASN A 100 -11.79 7.43 4.58
CA ASN A 100 -11.73 6.17 5.33
C ASN A 100 -10.65 5.21 4.83
N ALA A 101 -9.71 5.68 4.01
CA ALA A 101 -8.64 4.82 3.50
C ALA A 101 -7.75 4.28 4.63
N LYS A 102 -7.44 2.99 4.53
CA LYS A 102 -6.65 2.25 5.53
C LYS A 102 -5.14 2.40 5.36
N PHE A 103 -4.72 2.86 4.19
CA PHE A 103 -3.31 3.04 3.84
C PHE A 103 -3.06 4.44 3.33
N ALA A 104 -1.87 4.92 3.63
CA ALA A 104 -1.29 6.10 3.04
C ALA A 104 -0.17 5.66 2.07
N TYR A 105 0.02 6.39 0.96
CA TYR A 105 1.06 6.12 -0.05
C TYR A 105 2.10 7.24 -0.20
N LYS A 106 3.38 6.92 -0.30
CA LYS A 106 4.48 7.88 -0.46
C LYS A 106 5.38 7.46 -1.60
N VAL A 107 5.77 8.41 -2.45
CA VAL A 107 6.85 8.23 -3.42
C VAL A 107 8.17 8.36 -2.65
N ARG A 108 8.91 7.27 -2.48
CA ARG A 108 10.11 7.25 -1.63
C ARG A 108 11.33 7.79 -2.38
N SER A 109 11.67 7.16 -3.49
CA SER A 109 12.89 7.45 -4.22
C SER A 109 12.69 7.25 -5.71
N ILE A 110 13.45 8.03 -6.48
CA ILE A 110 13.51 7.93 -7.93
C ILE A 110 14.99 7.80 -8.31
N VAL A 111 15.36 6.64 -8.82
CA VAL A 111 16.70 6.32 -9.29
C VAL A 111 16.77 6.56 -10.78
N ILE A 112 17.83 7.24 -11.23
CA ILE A 112 18.04 7.56 -12.64
C ILE A 112 19.24 6.78 -13.12
N THR A 113 19.08 5.98 -14.17
CA THR A 113 20.20 5.28 -14.81
C THR A 113 20.75 6.11 -15.98
N SER A 114 22.01 5.86 -16.35
CA SER A 114 22.69 6.47 -17.50
C SER A 114 21.94 6.31 -18.83
N ASN A 115 21.06 5.31 -18.95
CA ASN A 115 20.22 5.07 -20.12
C ASN A 115 18.89 5.87 -20.14
N ARG A 116 18.80 6.97 -19.37
CA ARG A 116 17.58 7.80 -19.23
C ARG A 116 16.35 6.98 -18.81
N THR A 117 16.52 6.06 -17.88
CA THR A 117 15.41 5.36 -17.22
C THR A 117 15.27 5.87 -15.79
N ALA A 118 14.04 6.11 -15.36
CA ALA A 118 13.72 6.45 -13.98
C ALA A 118 13.02 5.27 -13.33
N THR A 119 13.55 4.76 -12.22
CA THR A 119 12.86 3.77 -11.37
C THR A 119 12.31 4.50 -10.17
N PHE A 120 10.99 4.49 -9.98
CA PHE A 120 10.36 5.06 -8.79
C PHE A 120 9.86 3.97 -7.84
N CYS A 121 9.87 4.28 -6.54
CA CYS A 121 9.37 3.39 -5.51
C CYS A 121 8.21 4.06 -4.77
N LEU A 122 7.12 3.32 -4.63
CA LEU A 122 5.99 3.64 -3.80
C LEU A 122 6.06 2.83 -2.51
N GLN A 123 5.71 3.47 -1.40
CA GLN A 123 5.54 2.85 -0.10
C GLN A 123 4.10 3.05 0.34
N ALA A 124 3.39 1.97 0.66
CA ALA A 124 2.14 2.03 1.38
C ALA A 124 2.42 1.75 2.85
N THR A 125 1.85 2.55 3.74
CA THR A 125 1.95 2.40 5.19
C THR A 125 0.55 2.23 5.77
N GLU A 126 0.37 1.25 6.66
CA GLU A 126 -0.89 1.08 7.40
C GLU A 126 -1.19 2.33 8.24
N GLY A 127 -2.42 2.82 8.16
CA GLY A 127 -2.85 4.10 8.71
C GLY A 127 -3.25 5.10 7.62
N SER A 128 -4.13 6.04 7.97
CA SER A 128 -4.66 7.02 7.02
C SER A 128 -3.77 8.28 6.89
N THR A 129 -2.70 8.36 7.69
CA THR A 129 -1.71 9.45 7.71
C THR A 129 -0.29 8.87 7.62
N PHE A 130 0.66 9.63 7.08
CA PHE A 130 2.08 9.27 7.17
C PHE A 130 2.71 9.84 8.43
N ALA A 131 3.02 8.99 9.40
CA ALA A 131 3.84 9.34 10.55
C ALA A 131 5.29 8.88 10.32
N GLY A 132 6.06 9.65 9.55
CA GLY A 132 7.51 9.43 9.39
C GLY A 132 7.89 8.14 8.65
N ASP A 133 9.19 8.02 8.37
CA ASP A 133 9.77 6.88 7.67
C ASP A 133 10.13 5.77 8.68
N ALA A 134 9.58 4.56 8.48
CA ALA A 134 10.14 3.28 8.94
C ALA A 134 9.81 2.73 10.35
N THR A 135 8.58 2.80 10.88
CA THR A 135 8.19 1.99 12.07
C THR A 135 6.91 1.16 11.92
N VAL A 136 6.24 1.22 10.77
CA VAL A 136 4.93 0.62 10.53
C VAL A 136 5.02 -0.39 9.39
N ALA A 137 4.22 -1.46 9.44
CA ALA A 137 4.12 -2.45 8.37
C ALA A 137 3.89 -1.75 7.02
N SER A 138 4.75 -2.04 6.04
CA SER A 138 4.77 -1.31 4.77
C SER A 138 4.88 -2.23 3.57
N VAL A 139 4.21 -1.83 2.50
CA VAL A 139 4.21 -2.52 1.21
C VAL A 139 4.97 -1.65 0.23
N TYR A 140 5.84 -2.27 -0.57
CA TYR A 140 6.62 -1.56 -1.57
C TYR A 140 6.25 -1.99 -2.98
N PHE A 141 6.22 -1.00 -3.88
CA PHE A 141 6.01 -1.18 -5.30
C PHE A 141 7.07 -0.36 -6.04
N SER A 142 7.74 -0.96 -7.02
CA SER A 142 8.70 -0.26 -7.86
C SER A 142 8.31 -0.34 -9.30
N GLU A 143 8.72 0.64 -10.08
CA GLU A 143 8.45 0.65 -11.50
C GLU A 143 9.51 1.45 -12.25
N THR A 144 9.96 0.93 -13.38
CA THR A 144 10.93 1.60 -14.26
C THR A 144 10.21 2.17 -15.47
N VAL A 145 10.44 3.46 -15.72
CA VAL A 145 9.90 4.20 -16.87
C VAL A 145 11.04 4.82 -17.68
N PRO A 146 11.00 4.74 -19.02
CA PRO A 146 11.92 5.50 -19.87
C PRO A 146 11.61 7.00 -19.79
N THR A 147 12.65 7.84 -19.85
CA THR A 147 12.54 9.31 -19.78
C THR A 147 13.12 9.95 -21.06
N GLY A 148 12.25 10.30 -22.00
CA GLY A 148 12.61 10.99 -23.25
C GLY A 148 11.80 10.56 -24.48
N ALA A 149 12.00 11.25 -25.60
CA ALA A 149 11.24 11.11 -26.85
C ALA A 149 11.29 9.71 -27.53
N ASN A 150 12.11 8.78 -27.04
CA ASN A 150 12.21 7.40 -27.53
C ASN A 150 11.86 6.39 -26.42
N ALA A 151 10.65 6.50 -25.86
CA ALA A 151 10.09 5.56 -24.91
C ALA A 151 9.58 4.29 -25.62
N THR A 152 10.46 3.37 -26.02
CA THR A 152 10.08 2.12 -26.72
C THR A 152 9.98 0.88 -25.83
N ILE A 153 10.07 0.99 -24.50
CA ILE A 153 9.98 -0.16 -23.59
C ILE A 153 8.53 -0.36 -23.12
N TRP A 154 7.76 -1.14 -23.88
CA TRP A 154 6.37 -1.52 -23.60
C TRP A 154 6.22 -2.77 -22.70
N GLU A 155 7.24 -3.18 -21.96
CA GLU A 155 7.17 -4.41 -21.15
C GLU A 155 7.59 -4.20 -19.68
N GLY A 156 6.59 -4.19 -18.80
CA GLY A 156 6.38 -5.36 -17.95
C GLY A 156 7.44 -5.74 -16.93
N GLN A 157 7.76 -4.87 -15.98
CA GLN A 157 8.18 -5.37 -14.66
C GLN A 157 6.99 -5.32 -13.70
N ILE A 158 6.29 -6.45 -13.60
CA ILE A 158 5.31 -6.72 -12.55
C ILE A 158 6.10 -7.07 -11.29
N PHE A 159 6.27 -6.11 -10.38
CA PHE A 159 6.90 -6.37 -9.10
C PHE A 159 5.92 -7.03 -8.13
N ARG A 160 6.31 -8.20 -7.62
CA ARG A 160 5.63 -8.88 -6.52
C ARG A 160 5.95 -8.12 -5.23
N ALA A 161 4.97 -7.38 -4.72
CA ALA A 161 5.08 -6.82 -3.38
C ALA A 161 5.00 -7.96 -2.35
N GLY A 162 6.05 -8.14 -1.56
CA GLY A 162 5.94 -8.83 -0.28
C GLY A 162 5.35 -7.84 0.72
N TYR A 163 4.32 -8.25 1.46
CA TYR A 163 3.95 -7.53 2.69
C TYR A 163 5.11 -7.73 3.68
N ILE A 164 5.79 -6.65 4.07
CA ILE A 164 6.85 -6.73 5.05
C ILE A 164 6.28 -6.20 6.36
N ASP A 165 6.08 -7.11 7.31
CA ASP A 165 5.82 -6.74 8.70
C ASP A 165 7.16 -6.38 9.35
N GLY A 166 7.36 -5.10 9.67
CA GLY A 166 8.56 -4.59 10.34
C GLY A 166 9.50 -3.74 9.48
N VAL A 167 10.47 -3.14 10.18
CA VAL A 167 11.45 -2.20 9.65
C VAL A 167 12.57 -2.97 8.95
N THR A 168 12.39 -3.38 7.69
CA THR A 168 13.57 -3.64 6.87
C THR A 168 14.31 -2.31 6.72
N ALA A 169 15.46 -2.20 7.38
CA ALA A 169 16.33 -1.05 7.30
C ALA A 169 16.62 -0.77 5.83
N LEU A 170 16.08 0.35 5.35
CA LEU A 170 16.39 0.84 4.03
C LEU A 170 17.82 1.33 4.10
N THR A 171 18.68 0.75 3.26
CA THR A 171 19.98 1.38 3.05
C THR A 171 19.71 2.79 2.52
N SER A 172 20.44 3.75 3.05
CA SER A 172 20.26 5.21 2.90
C SER A 172 20.45 5.74 1.47
N ALA A 173 20.31 4.90 0.45
CA ALA A 173 20.76 5.15 -0.91
C ALA A 173 19.66 4.90 -1.95
N GLY A 174 18.44 5.43 -1.76
CA GLY A 174 17.49 5.63 -2.87
C GLY A 174 17.03 4.38 -3.65
N ASP A 175 17.47 3.18 -3.32
CA ASP A 175 17.11 1.97 -4.05
C ASP A 175 15.76 1.44 -3.56
N CYS A 176 14.87 1.11 -4.51
CA CYS A 176 13.64 0.41 -4.18
C CYS A 176 13.98 -0.88 -3.42
N PRO A 177 13.31 -1.20 -2.30
CA PRO A 177 13.62 -2.41 -1.58
C PRO A 177 13.41 -3.60 -2.51
N THR A 178 14.49 -4.31 -2.80
CA THR A 178 14.39 -5.65 -3.35
C THR A 178 13.73 -6.48 -2.27
N ALA A 179 12.49 -6.93 -2.50
CA ALA A 179 11.75 -7.76 -1.57
C ALA A 179 12.52 -9.07 -1.35
N THR A 180 13.42 -9.10 -0.37
CA THR A 180 14.21 -10.27 0.03
C THR A 180 13.57 -11.03 1.20
N GLY A 181 12.33 -10.67 1.57
CA GLY A 181 11.54 -11.41 2.54
C GLY A 181 10.95 -12.67 1.90
N THR A 182 11.38 -13.84 2.37
CA THR A 182 10.69 -15.12 2.18
C THR A 182 9.24 -14.98 2.66
N GLN A 183 8.29 -15.14 1.73
CA GLN A 183 6.87 -15.36 2.03
C GLN A 183 6.79 -16.63 2.89
N GLY A 184 6.39 -16.48 4.16
CA GLY A 184 6.06 -17.60 5.03
C GLY A 184 4.70 -18.21 4.69
#